data_AF-A0A9K3NUV5-F1
#
_entry.id   AF-A0A9K3NUV5-F1
#
_cell.length_a   1.000
_cell.length_b   1.000
_cell.length_c   1.000
_cell.angle_alpha   90.00
_cell.angle_beta   90.00
_cell.angle_gamma   90.00
#
_symmetry.space_group_name_H-M   'P 1'
#
loop_
_entity.id
_entity.type
_entity.pdbx_description
1 polymer ?
#
loop_
_entity_poly.entity_id
_entity_poly.type
_entity_poly.pdbx_seq_one_letter_code
_entity_poly.pdbx_strand_id
1 'polypeptide(L)'
;MFKSVDPNQTLKISNLQTNKQFHTDFDSELQDLFDYTVRSHPVPKREIWNDNLEEEFALIREIVDDYPYIAMDTEFFGVVIRPLAQFKNINDYNYVTLKDNVDMLKSIQLGLTFSDEDGNLPTYGTDKPCIWQFNFHRFNVNEDIFANDSIEMLRQRGIDFKNNSVIGI
;
A
#
# COMPACT_ATOMS: atom_id res chain seq x y z
N MET A 1 -22.63 11.11 8.28
CA MET A 1 -23.00 12.12 7.26
C MET A 1 -21.79 12.29 6.36
N PHE A 2 -21.72 11.55 5.25
CA PHE A 2 -20.59 11.61 4.32
C PHE A 2 -20.64 12.94 3.57
N LYS A 3 -19.63 13.80 3.74
CA LYS A 3 -19.52 15.03 2.93
C LYS A 3 -19.00 14.64 1.54
N SER A 4 -19.68 15.12 0.50
CA SER A 4 -19.30 14.89 -0.89
C SER A 4 -17.98 15.60 -1.21
N VAL A 5 -17.04 14.87 -1.81
CA VAL A 5 -15.80 15.41 -2.37
C VAL A 5 -16.12 16.27 -3.60
N ASP A 6 -15.49 17.44 -3.70
CA ASP A 6 -15.69 18.43 -4.76
C ASP A 6 -15.21 17.87 -6.13
N PRO A 7 -16.09 17.80 -7.15
CA PRO A 7 -15.74 17.27 -8.47
C PRO A 7 -14.75 18.14 -9.27
N ASN A 8 -14.37 19.33 -8.79
CA ASN A 8 -13.44 20.22 -9.48
C ASN A 8 -11.98 20.14 -9.00
N GLN A 9 -11.65 19.31 -7.99
CA GLN A 9 -10.25 18.97 -7.71
C GLN A 9 -9.74 17.95 -8.73
N THR A 10 -9.36 18.45 -9.90
CA THR A 10 -8.68 17.65 -10.93
C THR A 10 -7.26 17.33 -10.41
N LEU A 11 -7.07 16.12 -9.90
CA LEU A 11 -5.74 15.53 -9.73
C LEU A 11 -5.07 15.53 -11.10
N LYS A 12 -4.05 16.39 -11.27
CA LYS A 12 -3.24 16.45 -12.49
C LYS A 12 -2.35 15.21 -12.54
N ILE A 13 -2.83 14.17 -13.20
CA ILE A 13 -2.00 13.01 -13.56
C ILE A 13 -1.11 13.46 -14.72
N SER A 14 0.15 13.79 -14.43
CA SER A 14 1.16 14.09 -15.45
C SER A 14 1.58 12.82 -16.19
N ASN A 15 1.73 12.97 -17.51
CA ASN A 15 2.07 11.91 -18.47
C ASN A 15 3.36 11.15 -18.10
N LEU A 16 3.25 9.84 -17.86
CA LEU A 16 4.39 8.93 -17.75
C LEU A 16 4.71 8.32 -19.12
N GLN A 17 5.87 8.68 -19.68
CA GLN A 17 6.51 7.89 -20.74
C GLN A 17 7.47 6.87 -20.12
N THR A 18 7.24 5.60 -20.51
CA THR A 18 8.23 4.52 -20.67
C THR A 18 9.08 4.08 -19.47
N ASN A 19 8.86 2.82 -19.08
CA ASN A 19 9.75 1.95 -18.30
C ASN A 19 10.18 2.49 -16.93
N LYS A 20 9.44 2.11 -15.89
CA LYS A 20 9.98 1.75 -14.56
C LYS A 20 8.86 1.16 -13.70
N GLN A 21 9.27 0.39 -12.68
CA GLN A 21 8.42 -0.04 -11.57
C GLN A 21 7.39 1.03 -11.20
N PHE A 22 6.18 0.61 -10.83
CA PHE A 22 5.25 1.46 -10.10
C PHE A 22 5.85 1.77 -8.72
N HIS A 23 6.87 2.62 -8.70
CA HIS A 23 7.19 3.44 -7.55
C HIS A 23 6.12 4.53 -7.56
N THR A 24 5.36 4.61 -6.47
CA THR A 24 4.42 5.70 -6.22
C THR A 24 5.18 7.03 -6.32
N ASP A 25 4.68 7.95 -7.16
CA ASP A 25 5.19 9.33 -7.23
C ASP A 25 4.73 10.08 -5.97
N PHE A 26 5.34 9.75 -4.82
CA PHE A 26 5.54 10.72 -3.76
C PHE A 26 6.67 11.65 -4.21
N ASP A 27 6.56 12.95 -3.93
CA ASP A 27 7.61 13.92 -4.23
C ASP A 27 8.95 13.36 -3.73
N SER A 28 9.98 13.28 -4.57
CA SER A 28 11.20 12.54 -4.23
C SER A 28 11.85 13.07 -2.96
N GLU A 29 11.67 14.36 -2.68
CA GLU A 29 12.09 14.99 -1.43
C GLU A 29 11.26 14.53 -0.23
N LEU A 30 9.94 14.33 -0.37
CA LEU A 30 9.08 13.79 0.69
C LEU A 30 9.29 12.30 0.90
N GLN A 31 9.53 11.54 -0.16
CA GLN A 31 9.92 10.12 -0.06
C GLN A 31 11.28 10.00 0.63
N ASP A 32 12.26 10.83 0.28
CA ASP A 32 13.57 10.87 0.94
C ASP A 32 13.47 11.38 2.39
N LEU A 33 12.59 12.34 2.69
CA LEU A 33 12.35 12.80 4.07
C LEU A 33 11.67 11.72 4.91
N PHE A 34 10.69 11.02 4.33
CA PHE A 34 10.02 9.89 4.96
C PHE A 34 11.01 8.75 5.19
N ASP A 35 11.77 8.36 4.17
CA ASP A 35 12.84 7.35 4.27
C ASP A 35 13.93 7.77 5.28
N TYR A 36 14.34 9.03 5.32
CA TYR A 36 15.35 9.53 6.26
C TYR A 36 14.83 9.55 7.71
N THR A 37 13.59 9.99 7.92
CA THR A 37 12.97 10.01 9.24
C THR A 37 12.76 8.58 9.75
N VAL A 38 12.30 7.67 8.88
CA VAL A 38 12.14 6.24 9.17
C VAL A 38 13.50 5.52 9.32
N ARG A 39 14.57 5.93 8.62
CA ARG A 39 15.90 5.30 8.75
C ARG A 39 16.71 5.82 9.94
N SER A 40 16.52 7.08 10.35
CA SER A 40 17.24 7.67 11.49
C SER A 40 16.64 7.26 12.83
N HIS A 41 15.32 7.06 12.89
CA HIS A 41 14.61 6.42 13.99
C HIS A 41 13.49 5.53 13.43
N PRO A 42 13.68 4.20 13.35
CA PRO A 42 12.67 3.31 12.79
C PRO A 42 11.37 3.44 13.56
N VAL A 43 10.36 4.03 12.91
CA VAL A 43 9.01 4.11 13.40
C VAL A 43 8.50 2.67 13.55
N PRO A 44 8.13 2.24 14.75
CA PRO A 44 7.58 0.91 14.98
C PRO A 44 6.42 0.60 14.03
N LYS A 45 6.47 -0.58 13.40
CA LYS A 45 5.37 -1.11 12.60
C LYS A 45 4.50 -2.00 13.48
N ARG A 46 3.19 -1.74 13.46
CA ARG A 46 2.17 -2.61 14.05
C ARG A 46 1.73 -3.59 12.98
N GLU A 47 2.25 -4.81 13.06
CA GLU A 47 1.87 -5.87 12.15
C GLU A 47 0.51 -6.43 12.54
N ILE A 48 -0.43 -6.37 11.60
CA ILE A 48 -1.79 -6.84 11.78
C ILE A 48 -1.98 -8.15 11.04
N TRP A 49 -2.46 -9.12 11.79
CA TRP A 49 -2.75 -10.49 11.42
C TRP A 49 -4.20 -10.80 11.83
N ASN A 50 -4.69 -12.00 11.54
CA ASN A 50 -6.08 -12.36 11.82
C ASN A 50 -6.43 -12.36 13.32
N ASP A 51 -5.45 -12.62 14.20
CA ASP A 51 -5.66 -12.73 15.65
C ASP A 51 -5.71 -11.39 16.38
N ASN A 52 -5.08 -10.33 15.85
CA ASN A 52 -5.08 -8.99 16.43
C ASN A 52 -5.85 -7.94 15.60
N LEU A 53 -6.51 -8.35 14.50
CA LEU A 53 -7.23 -7.47 13.59
C LEU A 53 -8.22 -6.53 14.30
N GLU A 54 -9.09 -7.10 15.14
CA GLU A 54 -10.15 -6.34 15.82
C GLU A 54 -9.60 -5.35 16.85
N GLU A 55 -8.51 -5.73 17.53
CA GLU A 55 -7.83 -4.87 18.50
C GLU A 55 -7.20 -3.66 17.81
N GLU A 56 -6.52 -3.86 16.69
CA GLU A 56 -5.89 -2.79 15.92
C GLU A 56 -6.93 -1.89 15.23
N PHE A 57 -8.03 -2.45 14.71
CA PHE A 57 -9.14 -1.65 14.20
C PHE A 57 -9.84 -0.83 15.27
N ALA A 58 -9.87 -1.29 16.53
CA ALA A 58 -10.36 -0.48 17.63
C ALA A 58 -9.43 0.73 17.87
N LEU A 59 -8.11 0.53 17.86
CA LEU A 59 -7.15 1.63 17.99
C LEU A 59 -7.26 2.65 16.83
N ILE A 60 -7.38 2.17 15.59
CA ILE A 60 -7.55 3.03 14.41
C ILE A 60 -8.82 3.90 14.56
N ARG A 61 -9.92 3.33 15.08
CA ARG A 61 -11.16 4.08 15.31
C ARG A 61 -11.02 5.20 16.34
N GLU A 62 -10.15 5.03 17.34
CA GLU A 62 -9.92 6.07 18.35
C GLU A 62 -9.06 7.22 17.81
N ILE A 63 -8.16 6.95 16.85
CA ILE A 63 -7.23 7.98 16.35
C ILE A 63 -7.71 8.72 15.09
N VAL A 64 -8.67 8.15 14.33
CA VAL A 64 -8.98 8.65 12.97
C VAL A 64 -9.54 10.07 12.94
N ASP A 65 -10.20 10.49 14.03
CA ASP A 65 -10.74 11.86 14.14
C ASP A 65 -9.63 12.89 14.43
N ASP A 66 -8.61 12.50 15.21
CA ASP A 66 -7.47 13.37 15.58
C ASP A 66 -6.36 13.37 14.50
N TYR A 67 -6.21 12.27 13.77
CA TYR A 67 -5.19 12.06 12.72
C TYR A 67 -5.87 11.74 11.37
N PRO A 68 -6.54 12.71 10.73
CA PRO A 68 -7.43 12.45 9.60
C PRO A 68 -6.72 12.26 8.25
N TYR A 69 -5.42 12.52 8.16
CA TYR A 69 -4.66 12.35 6.92
C TYR A 69 -4.09 10.93 6.84
N ILE A 70 -4.33 10.25 5.72
CA ILE A 70 -3.94 8.84 5.54
C ILE A 70 -3.02 8.73 4.33
N ALA A 71 -1.79 8.28 4.56
CA ALA A 71 -0.92 7.75 3.52
C ALA A 71 -1.09 6.22 3.44
N MET A 72 -1.16 5.70 2.21
CA MET A 72 -1.42 4.30 1.93
C MET A 72 -0.37 3.77 0.95
N ASP A 73 0.11 2.55 1.21
CA ASP A 73 0.92 1.78 0.28
C ASP A 73 0.43 0.34 0.22
N THR A 74 0.56 -0.31 -0.94
CA THR A 74 0.13 -1.70 -1.12
C THR A 74 1.17 -2.50 -1.89
N GLU A 75 1.40 -3.74 -1.45
CA GLU A 75 2.33 -4.65 -2.11
C GLU A 75 1.54 -5.72 -2.88
N PHE A 76 1.82 -5.83 -4.18
CA PHE A 76 1.25 -6.84 -5.09
C PHE A 76 2.33 -7.38 -6.05
N PHE A 77 2.04 -8.48 -6.74
CA PHE A 77 3.01 -9.22 -7.58
C PHE A 77 3.41 -8.52 -8.90
N GLY A 78 3.31 -7.21 -9.00
CA GLY A 78 3.65 -6.44 -10.19
C GLY A 78 2.64 -6.61 -11.32
N VAL A 79 3.12 -6.57 -12.58
CA VAL A 79 2.30 -6.71 -13.78
C VAL A 79 2.58 -8.06 -14.44
N VAL A 80 1.58 -8.93 -14.49
CA VAL A 80 1.66 -10.27 -15.10
C VAL A 80 1.04 -10.29 -16.49
N ILE A 81 0.03 -9.45 -16.75
CA ILE A 81 -0.66 -9.40 -18.04
C ILE A 81 -0.63 -8.01 -18.66
N ARG A 82 -0.61 -7.97 -20.00
CA ARG A 82 -0.75 -6.76 -20.79
C ARG A 82 -1.81 -6.97 -21.86
N PRO A 83 -2.75 -6.02 -22.03
CA PRO A 83 -3.79 -6.16 -23.02
C PRO A 83 -3.20 -6.09 -24.43
N LEU A 84 -3.66 -6.98 -25.31
CA LEU A 84 -3.23 -7.05 -26.71
C LEU A 84 -4.05 -6.15 -27.65
N ALA A 85 -5.10 -5.51 -27.14
CA ALA A 85 -5.97 -4.63 -27.92
C ALA A 85 -5.23 -3.35 -28.35
N GLN A 86 -5.69 -2.73 -29.45
CA GLN A 86 -5.21 -1.40 -29.83
C GLN A 86 -5.98 -0.33 -29.05
N PHE A 87 -5.25 0.53 -28.36
CA PHE A 87 -5.78 1.64 -27.59
C PHE A 87 -5.54 2.95 -28.32
N LYS A 88 -6.53 3.86 -28.25
CA LYS A 88 -6.44 5.18 -28.88
C LYS A 88 -5.54 6.13 -28.12
N ASN A 89 -5.45 5.95 -26.80
CA ASN A 89 -4.61 6.76 -25.93
C ASN A 89 -3.89 5.85 -24.92
N ILE A 90 -2.80 6.36 -24.35
CA ILE A 90 -1.97 5.62 -23.38
C ILE A 90 -2.67 5.44 -22.02
N ASN A 91 -3.57 6.34 -21.65
CA ASN A 91 -4.28 6.29 -20.37
C ASN A 91 -5.26 5.12 -20.31
N ASP A 92 -5.97 4.83 -21.40
CA ASP A 92 -6.87 3.69 -21.55
C ASP A 92 -6.08 2.38 -21.47
N TYR A 93 -4.91 2.33 -22.13
CA TYR A 93 -4.00 1.18 -22.04
C TYR A 93 -3.52 0.97 -20.60
N ASN A 94 -3.09 2.04 -19.92
CA ASN A 94 -2.62 1.97 -18.55
C ASN A 94 -3.74 1.55 -17.58
N TYR A 95 -4.94 2.11 -17.75
CA TYR A 95 -6.10 1.78 -16.93
C TYR A 95 -6.49 0.31 -17.10
N VAL A 96 -6.62 -0.18 -18.34
CA VAL A 96 -6.96 -1.60 -18.59
C VAL A 96 -5.87 -2.52 -18.08
N THR A 97 -4.59 -2.17 -18.29
CA THR A 97 -3.48 -2.93 -17.72
C THR A 97 -3.57 -2.99 -16.20
N LEU A 98 -3.77 -1.86 -15.53
CA LEU A 98 -3.91 -1.81 -14.07
C LEU A 98 -5.11 -2.64 -13.61
N LYS A 99 -6.29 -2.40 -14.19
CA LYS A 99 -7.54 -3.07 -13.85
C LYS A 99 -7.41 -4.59 -13.97
N ASP A 100 -6.93 -5.09 -15.12
CA ASP A 100 -6.87 -6.53 -15.33
C ASP A 100 -5.85 -7.21 -14.40
N ASN A 101 -4.74 -6.54 -14.07
CA ASN A 101 -3.80 -7.06 -13.07
C ASN A 101 -4.35 -6.99 -11.64
N VAL A 102 -5.06 -5.91 -11.28
CA VAL A 102 -5.71 -5.79 -9.96
C VAL A 102 -6.81 -6.84 -9.79
N ASP A 103 -7.59 -7.13 -10.84
CA ASP A 103 -8.65 -8.15 -10.80
C ASP A 103 -8.07 -9.57 -10.68
N MET A 104 -6.87 -9.81 -11.23
CA MET A 104 -6.23 -11.13 -11.24
C MET A 104 -5.33 -11.40 -10.03
N LEU A 105 -4.64 -10.38 -9.52
CA LEU A 105 -3.63 -10.54 -8.49
C LEU A 105 -4.21 -10.30 -7.10
N LYS A 106 -3.65 -11.00 -6.13
CA LYS A 106 -4.03 -10.84 -4.73
C LYS A 106 -3.07 -9.89 -4.04
N SER A 107 -3.62 -8.94 -3.29
CA SER A 107 -2.83 -8.06 -2.42
C SER A 107 -2.15 -8.86 -1.31
N ILE A 108 -0.92 -8.47 -0.98
CA ILE A 108 -0.09 -9.18 0.00
C ILE A 108 -0.07 -8.39 1.31
N GLN A 109 0.13 -7.08 1.21
CA GLN A 109 0.16 -6.17 2.35
C GLN A 109 -0.52 -4.84 2.00
N LEU A 110 -1.03 -4.19 3.04
CA LEU A 110 -1.52 -2.81 3.02
C LEU A 110 -0.85 -2.07 4.18
N GLY A 111 -0.08 -1.04 3.87
CA GLY A 111 0.47 -0.11 4.84
C GLY A 111 -0.45 1.10 4.98
N LEU A 112 -0.82 1.46 6.21
CA LEU A 112 -1.53 2.69 6.53
C LEU A 112 -0.71 3.53 7.52
N THR A 113 -0.54 4.80 7.19
CA THR A 113 0.08 5.80 8.06
C THR A 113 -0.92 6.94 8.27
N PHE A 114 -1.24 7.22 9.52
CA PHE A 114 -2.14 8.31 9.90
C PHE A 114 -1.32 9.50 10.38
N SER A 115 -1.73 10.71 10.04
CA SER A 115 -1.12 11.94 10.55
C SER A 115 -2.13 13.04 10.82
N ASP A 116 -1.76 13.99 11.67
CA ASP A 116 -2.49 15.25 11.86
C ASP A 116 -2.10 16.27 10.77
N GLU A 117 -2.62 17.50 10.90
CA GLU A 117 -2.35 18.60 9.95
C GLU A 117 -0.88 19.07 9.93
N ASP A 118 -0.15 18.84 11.02
CA ASP A 118 1.26 19.18 11.15
C ASP A 118 2.18 18.03 10.74
N GLY A 119 1.62 16.86 10.38
CA GLY A 119 2.35 15.66 10.00
C GLY A 119 2.83 14.81 11.18
N ASN A 120 2.32 15.03 12.39
CA ASN A 120 2.63 14.19 13.54
C ASN A 120 1.89 12.86 13.44
N LEU A 121 2.54 11.80 13.91
CA LEU A 121 2.00 10.44 13.90
C LEU A 121 1.37 10.09 15.25
N PRO A 122 0.36 9.20 15.27
CA PRO A 122 -0.30 8.78 16.49
C PRO A 122 0.64 7.98 17.40
N THR A 123 0.60 8.29 18.69
CA THR A 123 1.28 7.55 19.78
C THR A 123 0.29 6.79 20.67
N TYR A 124 -0.87 6.43 20.14
CA TYR A 124 -1.93 5.78 20.94
C TYR A 124 -1.56 4.32 21.25
N GLY A 125 -1.60 3.95 22.54
CA GLY A 125 -1.27 2.60 23.01
C GLY A 125 0.23 2.29 23.15
N THR A 126 1.13 3.19 22.73
CA THR A 126 2.59 3.09 22.94
C THR A 126 3.23 4.47 23.06
N ASP A 127 4.27 4.66 23.87
CA ASP A 127 4.99 5.96 24.00
C ASP A 127 5.75 6.41 22.71
N LYS A 128 5.48 5.78 21.57
CA LYS A 128 6.18 6.00 20.30
C LYS A 128 5.18 6.10 19.14
N PRO A 129 5.49 6.92 18.12
CA PRO A 129 4.82 6.91 16.82
C PRO A 129 4.71 5.51 16.24
N CYS A 130 3.66 5.22 15.48
CA CYS A 130 3.54 3.93 14.81
C CYS A 130 2.82 4.02 13.46
N ILE A 131 3.03 2.99 12.64
CA ILE A 131 2.31 2.78 11.38
C ILE A 131 1.72 1.37 11.36
N TRP A 132 0.61 1.18 10.66
CA TRP A 132 -0.09 -0.09 10.57
C TRP A 132 0.26 -0.83 9.28
N GLN A 133 0.55 -2.12 9.38
CA GLN A 133 0.82 -2.98 8.24
C GLN A 133 -0.08 -4.20 8.33
N PHE A 134 -1.10 -4.25 7.48
CA PHE A 134 -1.99 -5.39 7.34
C PHE A 134 -1.33 -6.45 6.48
N ASN A 135 -1.32 -7.69 6.94
CA ASN A 135 -0.78 -8.83 6.22
C ASN A 135 -1.90 -9.78 5.82
N PHE A 136 -2.06 -10.02 4.52
CA PHE A 136 -3.16 -10.84 3.99
C PHE A 136 -2.73 -12.30 3.77
N HIS A 137 -3.64 -13.25 4.06
CA HIS A 137 -3.37 -14.67 3.85
C HIS A 137 -3.58 -15.15 2.43
N ARG A 138 -3.97 -14.24 1.54
CA ARG A 138 -4.61 -14.63 0.28
C ARG A 138 -3.65 -15.23 -0.74
N PHE A 139 -2.34 -15.08 -0.57
CA PHE A 139 -1.36 -15.57 -1.52
C PHE A 139 -0.80 -16.96 -1.19
N ASN A 140 -0.97 -17.88 -2.11
CA ASN A 140 -0.37 -19.21 -2.09
C ASN A 140 0.53 -19.39 -3.32
N VAL A 141 1.84 -19.51 -3.09
CA VAL A 141 2.86 -19.71 -4.14
C VAL A 141 2.63 -20.96 -5.00
N ASN A 142 1.86 -21.95 -4.52
CA ASN A 142 1.58 -23.17 -5.27
C ASN A 142 0.31 -23.09 -6.13
N GLU A 143 -0.55 -22.10 -5.88
CA GLU A 143 -1.90 -22.02 -6.50
C GLU A 143 -2.12 -20.72 -7.27
N ASP A 144 -1.49 -19.63 -6.85
CA ASP A 144 -1.77 -18.29 -7.38
C ASP A 144 -0.85 -17.89 -8.53
N ILE A 145 -1.37 -16.97 -9.36
CA ILE A 145 -0.63 -16.36 -10.46
C ILE A 145 0.28 -15.25 -9.89
N PHE A 146 1.55 -15.28 -10.27
CA PHE A 146 2.52 -14.24 -9.90
C PHE A 146 3.58 -14.08 -10.99
N ALA A 147 4.26 -12.93 -11.01
CA ALA A 147 5.51 -12.78 -11.74
C ALA A 147 6.66 -13.33 -10.88
N ASN A 148 7.51 -14.20 -11.47
CA ASN A 148 8.63 -14.83 -10.76
C ASN A 148 9.57 -13.80 -10.12
N ASP A 149 9.92 -12.75 -10.87
CA ASP A 149 10.78 -11.67 -10.40
C ASP A 149 10.20 -10.95 -9.18
N SER A 150 8.86 -10.82 -9.12
CA SER A 150 8.16 -10.20 -7.99
C SER A 150 8.24 -11.06 -6.73
N ILE A 151 8.16 -12.39 -6.82
CA ILE A 151 8.34 -13.24 -5.63
C ILE A 151 9.73 -13.09 -5.05
N GLU A 152 10.76 -13.11 -5.90
CA GLU A 152 12.13 -13.02 -5.43
C GLU A 152 12.39 -11.66 -4.77
N MET A 153 11.89 -10.58 -5.37
CA MET A 153 11.92 -9.24 -4.79
C MET A 153 11.22 -9.19 -3.42
N LEU A 154 10.02 -9.76 -3.29
CA LEU A 154 9.25 -9.73 -2.05
C LEU A 154 9.90 -10.58 -0.94
N ARG A 155 10.53 -11.71 -1.30
CA ARG A 155 11.35 -12.48 -0.35
C ARG A 155 12.55 -11.68 0.15
N GLN A 156 13.22 -10.94 -0.75
CA GLN A 156 14.33 -10.06 -0.37
C GLN A 156 13.88 -8.89 0.53
N ARG A 157 12.64 -8.43 0.36
CA ARG A 157 12.00 -7.43 1.25
C ARG A 157 11.51 -8.00 2.59
N GLY A 158 11.69 -9.31 2.82
CA GLY A 158 11.39 -9.95 4.10
C GLY A 158 9.95 -10.42 4.27
N ILE A 159 9.16 -10.54 3.18
CA ILE A 159 7.80 -11.10 3.29
C ILE A 159 7.87 -12.60 3.63
N ASP A 160 7.27 -12.95 4.77
CA ASP A 160 7.08 -14.35 5.19
C ASP A 160 5.77 -14.91 4.63
N PHE A 161 5.85 -15.43 3.41
CA PHE A 161 4.72 -16.07 2.74
C PHE A 161 4.14 -17.27 3.50
N LYS A 162 4.91 -17.90 4.38
CA LYS A 162 4.44 -19.04 5.19
C LYS A 162 3.60 -18.55 6.35
N ASN A 163 3.96 -17.46 7.01
CA ASN A 163 3.12 -16.85 8.04
C ASN A 163 1.87 -16.23 7.43
N ASN A 164 1.98 -15.55 6.28
CA ASN A 164 0.82 -15.03 5.56
C ASN A 164 -0.22 -16.13 5.35
N SER A 165 0.15 -17.28 4.78
CA SER A 165 -0.83 -18.34 4.47
C SER A 165 -1.51 -18.98 5.69
N VAL A 166 -0.96 -18.83 6.89
CA VAL A 166 -1.48 -19.46 8.11
C VAL A 166 -2.24 -18.48 9.00
N ILE A 167 -1.75 -17.24 9.15
CA ILE A 167 -2.27 -16.26 10.13
C ILE A 167 -2.67 -14.91 9.53
N GLY A 168 -2.51 -14.72 8.21
CA GLY A 168 -2.94 -13.49 7.55
C GLY A 168 -4.46 -13.26 7.61
N ILE A 169 -4.85 -12.02 7.37
CA ILE A 169 -6.26 -11.57 7.28
C ILE A 169 -6.87 -11.94 5.93
#